data_AF-A0AAV5J9J3-F1
#
_entry.id   AF-A0AAV5J9J3-F1
#
_cell.length_a   1.000
_cell.length_b   1.000
_cell.length_c   1.000
_cell.angle_alpha   90.00
_cell.angle_beta   90.00
_cell.angle_gamma   90.00
#
_symmetry.space_group_name_H-M   'P 1'
#
loop_
_entity.id
_entity.type
_entity.pdbx_description
1 polymer ?
#
loop_
_entity_poly.entity_id
_entity_poly.type
_entity_poly.pdbx_seq_one_letter_code
_entity_poly.pdbx_strand_id
1 'polypeptide(L)' 'MKRWFDPWPVFFKREWNRNWPFLVGFAITGTIITKHSLSLTEAQAKESKFVQRHNR' A
#
# COMPACT_ATOMS: atom_id res chain seq x y z
N MET A 1 -39.97 16.52 14.56
CA MET A 1 -38.96 15.46 14.82
C MET A 1 -37.68 16.11 15.33
N LYS A 2 -37.16 15.69 16.50
CA LYS A 2 -35.85 16.15 16.98
C LYS A 2 -34.76 15.55 16.09
N ARG A 3 -33.98 16.40 15.44
CA ARG A 3 -32.78 16.00 14.69
C ARG A 3 -31.67 15.81 15.72
N TRP A 4 -31.41 14.55 16.07
CA TRP A 4 -30.33 14.21 17.01
C TRP A 4 -28.99 14.51 16.34
N PHE A 5 -28.03 14.98 17.13
CA PHE A 5 -26.67 15.19 16.63
C PHE A 5 -26.07 13.85 16.24
N ASP A 6 -25.64 13.74 14.98
CA ASP A 6 -24.86 12.60 14.52
C ASP A 6 -23.36 12.99 14.57
N PRO A 7 -22.59 12.40 15.50
CA PRO A 7 -21.17 12.69 15.62
C PRO A 7 -20.33 12.06 14.50
N TRP A 8 -20.84 11.06 13.80
CA TRP A 8 -20.07 10.23 12.89
C TRP A 8 -19.43 11.03 11.73
N PRO A 9 -20.15 11.94 11.05
CA PRO A 9 -19.55 12.74 9.99
C PRO A 9 -18.43 13.66 10.50
N VAL A 10 -18.52 14.12 11.75
CA VAL A 10 -17.51 14.99 12.37
C VAL A 10 -16.23 14.22 12.66
N PHE A 11 -16.36 13.03 13.26
CA PHE A 11 -15.22 12.15 13.51
C PHE A 11 -14.57 11.68 12.22
N PHE A 12 -15.37 11.26 11.24
CA PHE A 12 -14.86 10.77 9.96
C PHE A 12 -14.13 11.88 9.21
N LYS A 13 -14.70 13.09 9.13
CA LYS A 13 -14.04 14.24 8.49
C LYS A 13 -12.74 14.60 9.20
N ARG A 14 -12.73 14.60 10.52
CA ARG A 14 -11.54 14.91 11.32
C ARG A 14 -10.44 13.88 11.11
N GLU A 15 -10.79 12.61 11.15
CA GLU A 15 -9.80 11.53 11.04
C GLU A 15 -9.32 11.35 9.60
N TRP A 16 -10.21 11.49 8.62
CA TRP A 16 -9.85 11.54 7.21
C TRP A 16 -8.86 12.69 6.95
N ASN A 17 -9.12 13.90 7.42
CA ASN A 17 -8.22 15.05 7.24
C ASN A 17 -6.81 14.83 7.81
N ARG A 18 -6.65 13.98 8.83
CA ARG A 18 -5.35 13.69 9.46
C ARG A 18 -4.65 12.49 8.81
N ASN A 19 -5.40 11.46 8.45
CA ASN A 19 -4.84 10.17 8.06
C ASN A 19 -4.84 9.91 6.54
N TRP A 20 -5.57 10.70 5.74
CA TRP A 20 -5.60 10.53 4.28
C TRP A 20 -4.20 10.53 3.62
N PRO A 21 -3.19 11.30 4.08
CA PRO A 21 -1.87 11.26 3.47
C PRO A 21 -1.18 9.90 3.68
N PHE A 22 -1.45 9.22 4.80
CA PHE A 22 -0.94 7.88 5.06
C PHE A 22 -1.53 6.85 4.11
N LEU A 23 -2.84 6.92 3.84
CA LEU A 23 -3.50 6.03 2.89
C LEU A 23 -2.99 6.24 1.47
N VAL A 24 -2.79 7.49 1.07
CA VAL A 24 -2.21 7.84 -0.24
C VAL A 24 -0.76 7.35 -0.32
N GLY A 25 0.05 7.59 0.70
CA GLY A 25 1.44 7.10 0.77
C GLY A 25 1.51 5.58 0.68
N PHE A 26 0.66 4.87 1.44
CA PHE A 26 0.56 3.41 1.40
C PHE A 26 0.20 2.89 0.00
N ALA A 27 -0.78 3.51 -0.66
CA ALA A 27 -1.16 3.14 -2.03
C ALA A 27 -0.03 3.37 -3.03
N ILE A 28 0.66 4.52 -2.96
CA ILE A 28 1.80 4.83 -3.83
C ILE A 28 2.92 3.81 -3.62
N THR A 29 3.32 3.56 -2.37
CA THR A 29 4.36 2.56 -2.07
C THR A 29 3.97 1.17 -2.57
N GLY A 30 2.72 0.75 -2.34
CA GLY A 30 2.19 -0.53 -2.83
C GLY A 30 2.27 -0.65 -4.35
N THR A 31 1.89 0.39 -5.10
CA THR A 31 1.99 0.39 -6.56
C THR A 31 3.42 0.34 -7.07
N ILE A 32 4.35 1.07 -6.43
CA ILE A 32 5.78 1.04 -6.77
C ILE A 32 6.35 -0.37 -6.56
N ILE A 33 6.14 -0.96 -5.37
CA ILE A 33 6.62 -2.31 -5.06
C ILE A 33 6.03 -3.31 -6.07
N THR A 34 4.73 -3.25 -6.32
CA THR A 34 4.06 -4.15 -7.27
C THR A 34 4.65 -4.02 -8.66
N LYS A 35 4.89 -2.80 -9.15
CA LYS A 35 5.50 -2.56 -10.45
C LYS A 35 6.91 -3.15 -10.53
N HIS A 36 7.71 -2.98 -9.48
CA HIS A 36 9.04 -3.57 -9.43
C HIS A 36 9.01 -5.09 -9.37
N SER A 37 8.13 -5.67 -8.55
CA SER A 37 7.94 -7.12 -8.45
C SER A 37 7.49 -7.73 -9.78
N LEU A 38 6.60 -7.08 -10.52
CA LEU A 38 6.17 -7.52 -11.85
C LEU A 38 7.26 -7.35 -12.92
N SER A 39 8.20 -6.42 -12.72
CA SER A 39 9.33 -6.23 -13.64
C SER A 39 10.46 -7.25 -13.46
N LEU A 40 10.37 -8.14 -12.46
CA LEU A 40 11.37 -9.19 -12.24
C LEU A 40 11.26 -10.23 -13.35
N THR A 41 12.30 -10.31 -14.18
CA THR A 41 12.39 -11.30 -15.25
C THR A 41 13.05 -12.59 -14.77
N GLU A 42 12.75 -13.71 -15.44
CA GLU A 42 13.41 -15.00 -15.14
C GLU A 42 14.92 -14.95 -15.37
N ALA A 43 15.39 -14.14 -16.33
CA ALA A 43 16.82 -13.95 -16.56
C ALA A 43 17.52 -13.35 -15.33
N GLN A 44 16.94 -12.31 -14.73
CA GLN A 44 17.45 -11.69 -13.51
C GLN A 44 17.35 -12.62 -12.29
N ALA A 45 16.31 -13.46 -12.23
CA ALA A 45 16.19 -14.48 -11.19
C ALA A 45 17.33 -15.53 -11.29
N LYS A 46 17.72 -15.95 -12.51
CA LYS A 46 18.84 -16.88 -12.73
C LYS A 46 20.21 -16.29 -12.36
N GLU A 47 20.37 -14.98 -12.51
CA GLU A 47 21.58 -14.26 -12.08
C GLU A 47 21.66 -14.02 -10.56
N SER A 48 20.55 -14.18 -9.84
CA SER A 48 20.51 -13.98 -8.39
C SER A 48 21.30 -15.06 -7.65
N LYS A 49 22.34 -14.65 -6.92
CA LYS A 49 23.13 -15.51 -6.03
C LYS A 49 22.27 -16.29 -5.03
N PHE A 50 21.13 -15.71 -4.62
CA PHE A 50 20.18 -16.36 -3.73
C PHE A 50 19.50 -17.55 -4.42
N VAL A 51 18.94 -17.34 -5.62
CA VAL A 51 18.28 -18.40 -6.40
C VAL A 51 19.27 -19.50 -6.74
N GLN A 52 20.48 -19.15 -7.18
CA GLN A 52 21.54 -20.13 -7.47
C GLN A 52 21.90 -21.00 -6.26
N ARG A 53 21.89 -20.43 -5.05
CA ARG A 53 22.23 -21.15 -3.82
C ARG A 53 21.10 -22.04 -3.31
N HIS A 54 19.85 -21.70 -3.61
CA HIS A 54 18.66 -22.40 -3.13
C HIS A 54 17.95 -23.29 -4.17
N ASN A 55 18.37 -23.27 -5.45
CA ASN A 55 17.94 -24.21 -6.50
C ASN A 55 18.66 -25.58 -6.43
N ARG A 56 18.90 -26.10 -5.22
CA ARG A 56 19.46 -27.45 -5.04
C ARG A 56 18.41 -28.52 -5.25
#